data_AF-A0A136K017-F1
#
_entry.id   AF-A0A136K017-F1
#
_cell.length_a   1.000
_cell.length_b   1.000
_cell.length_c   1.000
_cell.angle_alpha   90.00
_cell.angle_beta   90.00
_cell.angle_gamma   90.00
#
_symmetry.space_group_name_H-M   'P 1'
#
loop_
_entity.id
_entity.type
_entity.pdbx_description
1 polymer ?
#
loop_
_entity_poly.entity_id
_entity_poly.type
_entity_poly.pdbx_seq_one_letter_code
_entity_poly.pdbx_strand_id
1 'polypeptide(L)'
;MWIEEKTFTFRISLEAHFPDDYEGDQDEQAWVKEWERYIKPVLLKNLFDSLRQYPAWTSHVRNRGKSADDEIEVALIRDFSPEADNARKPYG
;
A
#
# COMPACT_ATOMS: atom_id res chain seq x y z
N MET A 1 -23.53 6.31 13.11
CA MET A 1 -22.48 5.29 13.26
C MET A 1 -21.25 5.98 13.85
N TRP A 2 -20.63 5.40 14.87
CA TRP A 2 -19.37 5.90 15.43
C TRP A 2 -18.20 5.20 14.74
N ILE A 3 -17.11 5.94 14.47
CA ILE A 3 -15.91 5.43 13.80
C ILE A 3 -14.75 5.54 14.78
N GLU A 4 -14.05 4.43 14.99
CA GLU A 4 -12.75 4.40 15.67
C GLU A 4 -11.65 4.24 14.62
N GLU A 5 -10.64 5.10 14.67
CA GLU A 5 -9.53 5.08 13.73
C GLU A 5 -8.20 4.84 14.45
N LYS A 6 -7.34 4.04 13.83
CA LYS A 6 -5.94 3.87 14.24
C LYS A 6 -5.05 3.88 13.00
N THR A 7 -4.01 4.70 13.04
CA THR A 7 -3.02 4.79 11.97
C THR A 7 -1.67 4.27 12.45
N PHE A 8 -0.98 3.56 11.57
CA PHE A 8 0.44 3.26 11.70
C PHE A 8 1.10 3.45 10.34
N THR A 9 2.42 3.65 10.34
CA THR A 9 3.18 3.90 9.11
C THR A 9 4.11 2.74 8.82
N PHE A 10 3.99 2.16 7.64
CA PHE A 10 5.00 1.30 7.04
C PHE A 10 5.75 2.10 5.97
N ARG A 11 7.08 2.19 6.06
CA ARG A 11 7.92 2.99 5.15
C ARG A 11 9.04 2.13 4.58
N ILE A 12 9.25 2.27 3.27
CA ILE A 12 10.37 1.67 2.56
C ILE A 12 11.34 2.81 2.23
N SER A 13 12.61 2.63 2.58
CA SER A 13 13.71 3.51 2.18
C SER A 13 14.49 2.82 1.08
N LEU A 14 14.72 3.51 -0.02
CA LEU A 14 15.50 3.01 -1.15
C LEU A 14 16.84 3.74 -1.17
N GLU A 15 17.93 2.98 -1.17
CA GLU A 15 19.30 3.50 -1.11
C GLU A 15 20.13 2.84 -2.22
N ALA A 16 20.93 3.65 -2.91
CA ALA A 16 21.92 3.19 -3.88
C ALA A 16 23.29 3.75 -3.47
N HIS A 17 24.29 2.87 -3.38
CA HIS A 17 25.65 3.23 -3.03
C HIS A 17 26.50 3.27 -4.29
N PHE A 18 27.19 4.38 -4.50
CA PHE A 18 28.08 4.59 -5.63
C PHE A 18 29.54 4.67 -5.16
N PRO A 19 30.51 4.23 -5.98
CA PRO A 19 31.93 4.46 -5.74
C PRO A 19 32.29 5.95 -5.62
N ASP A 20 33.40 6.26 -4.95
CA ASP A 20 33.87 7.63 -4.73
C ASP A 20 34.20 8.38 -6.04
N ASP A 21 34.52 7.65 -7.11
CA ASP A 21 34.82 8.17 -8.45
C ASP A 21 33.60 8.23 -9.39
N TYR A 22 32.39 8.09 -8.85
CA TYR A 22 31.17 8.16 -9.64
C TYR A 22 30.84 9.58 -10.11
N GLU A 23 30.86 9.81 -11.42
CA GLU A 23 30.63 11.13 -12.03
C GLU A 23 29.14 11.52 -12.19
N GLY A 24 28.19 10.70 -11.72
CA GLY A 24 26.78 11.11 -11.61
C GLY A 24 25.86 10.75 -12.79
N ASP A 25 26.39 10.61 -14.00
CA ASP A 25 25.58 10.56 -15.24
C ASP A 25 25.36 9.15 -15.84
N GLN A 26 25.97 8.10 -15.28
CA GLN A 26 25.90 6.78 -15.93
C GLN A 26 24.60 6.01 -15.68
N ASP A 27 23.92 6.23 -14.55
CA ASP A 27 22.79 5.38 -14.17
C ASP A 27 21.41 5.97 -14.53
N GLU A 28 21.30 7.25 -14.89
CA GLU A 28 20.01 7.92 -15.19
C GLU A 28 18.87 7.61 -14.18
N GLN A 29 19.20 7.42 -12.89
CA GLN A 29 18.28 6.93 -11.85
C GLN A 29 17.66 5.55 -12.15
N ALA A 30 18.39 4.61 -12.77
CA ALA A 30 17.84 3.31 -13.16
C ALA A 30 17.35 2.53 -11.94
N TRP A 31 18.01 2.63 -10.79
CA TRP A 31 17.52 2.05 -9.53
C TRP A 31 16.15 2.57 -9.11
N VAL A 32 15.87 3.88 -9.26
CA VAL A 32 14.55 4.47 -9.01
C VAL A 32 13.54 4.02 -10.07
N LYS A 33 13.95 4.00 -11.34
CA LYS A 33 13.09 3.55 -12.45
C LYS A 33 12.71 2.08 -12.29
N GLU A 34 13.64 1.23 -11.84
CA GLU A 34 13.39 -0.19 -11.56
C GLU A 34 12.39 -0.34 -10.42
N TRP A 35 12.59 0.40 -9.34
CA TRP A 35 11.66 0.45 -8.22
C TRP A 35 10.25 0.84 -8.66
N GLU A 36 10.09 1.98 -9.35
CA GLU A 36 8.79 2.49 -9.77
C GLU A 36 8.12 1.59 -10.82
N ARG A 37 8.88 1.01 -11.76
CA ARG A 37 8.33 0.24 -12.87
C ARG A 37 8.04 -1.22 -12.55
N TYR A 38 8.83 -1.85 -11.68
CA TYR A 38 8.78 -3.29 -11.48
C TYR A 38 8.51 -3.68 -10.02
N ILE A 39 9.22 -3.10 -9.06
CA ILE A 39 9.16 -3.57 -7.67
C ILE A 39 7.90 -3.05 -6.96
N LYS A 40 7.67 -1.74 -6.96
CA LYS A 40 6.53 -1.07 -6.30
C LYS A 40 5.18 -1.62 -6.78
N PRO A 41 4.90 -1.80 -8.08
CA PRO A 41 3.62 -2.35 -8.54
C PRO A 41 3.37 -3.78 -8.06
N VAL A 42 4.40 -4.64 -8.06
CA VAL A 42 4.29 -6.03 -7.60
C VAL A 42 4.03 -6.09 -6.09
N LEU A 43 4.74 -5.28 -5.30
CA LEU A 43 4.51 -5.20 -3.86
C LEU A 43 3.11 -4.72 -3.52
N LEU A 44 2.60 -3.69 -4.20
CA LEU A 44 1.22 -3.21 -4.01
C LEU A 44 0.20 -4.28 -4.38
N LYS A 45 0.39 -4.97 -5.51
CA LYS A 45 -0.48 -6.08 -5.91
C LYS A 45 -0.53 -7.15 -4.84
N ASN A 46 0.64 -7.60 -4.37
CA ASN A 46 0.73 -8.64 -3.35
C ASN A 46 0.12 -8.19 -2.01
N LEU A 47 0.31 -6.93 -1.61
CA LEU A 47 -0.34 -6.35 -0.44
C LEU A 47 -1.87 -6.46 -0.55
N PHE A 48 -2.47 -5.98 -1.64
CA PHE A 48 -3.92 -6.07 -1.83
C PHE A 48 -4.42 -7.51 -1.97
N ASP A 49 -3.66 -8.40 -2.63
CA ASP A 49 -3.98 -9.83 -2.72
C ASP A 49 -3.99 -10.48 -1.32
N SER A 50 -3.02 -10.16 -0.46
CA SER A 50 -2.98 -10.63 0.94
C SER A 50 -4.14 -10.06 1.77
N LEU A 51 -4.45 -8.77 1.64
CA LEU A 51 -5.55 -8.15 2.38
C LEU A 51 -6.92 -8.75 2.00
N ARG A 52 -7.11 -9.14 0.74
CA ARG A 52 -8.34 -9.81 0.27
C ARG A 52 -8.60 -11.18 0.94
N GLN A 53 -7.59 -11.79 1.56
CA GLN A 53 -7.77 -13.03 2.33
C GLN A 53 -8.51 -12.82 3.66
N TYR A 54 -8.77 -11.56 4.05
CA TYR A 54 -9.49 -11.19 5.27
C TYR A 54 -10.84 -10.54 4.95
N PRO A 55 -11.87 -11.30 4.56
CA PRO A 55 -13.15 -10.78 4.01
C PRO A 55 -13.97 -9.93 4.99
N ALA A 56 -13.62 -9.92 6.28
CA ALA A 56 -14.19 -9.00 7.24
C ALA A 56 -13.72 -7.55 7.05
N TRP A 57 -12.72 -7.32 6.21
CA TRP A 57 -12.12 -6.02 5.95
C TRP A 57 -12.22 -5.67 4.47
N THR A 58 -12.57 -4.41 4.18
CA THR A 58 -12.50 -3.81 2.85
C THR A 58 -11.25 -2.94 2.77
N SER A 59 -10.38 -3.20 1.80
CA SER A 59 -9.16 -2.42 1.57
C SER A 59 -9.27 -1.54 0.31
N HIS A 60 -8.78 -0.30 0.37
CA HIS A 60 -8.70 0.61 -0.76
C HIS A 60 -7.60 1.66 -0.57
N VAL A 61 -7.16 2.30 -1.66
CA VAL A 61 -6.25 3.45 -1.60
C VAL A 61 -7.01 4.69 -1.14
N ARG A 62 -6.46 5.44 -0.19
CA ARG A 62 -7.03 6.67 0.38
C ARG A 62 -6.01 7.81 0.40
N ASN A 63 -5.48 8.17 -0.76
CA ASN A 63 -4.54 9.29 -0.85
C ASN A 63 -5.26 10.62 -0.60
N ARG A 64 -4.94 11.29 0.51
CA ARG A 64 -5.57 12.55 0.96
C ARG A 64 -4.98 13.77 0.25
N GLY A 65 -5.01 13.78 -1.08
CA GLY A 65 -4.49 14.87 -1.92
C GLY A 65 -2.99 14.81 -2.22
N LYS A 66 -2.28 13.73 -1.82
CA LYS A 66 -0.89 13.46 -2.19
C LYS A 66 -0.82 12.60 -3.45
N SER A 67 0.23 12.80 -4.26
CA SER A 67 0.50 11.92 -5.40
C SER A 67 0.78 10.49 -4.93
N ALA A 68 0.39 9.49 -5.73
CA ALA A 68 0.79 8.09 -5.52
C ALA A 68 2.30 7.87 -5.71
N ASP A 69 2.99 8.85 -6.30
CA ASP A 69 4.45 8.88 -6.38
C ASP A 69 5.07 9.24 -5.02
N ASP A 70 4.37 10.05 -4.22
CA ASP A 70 4.85 10.50 -2.90
C ASP A 70 4.37 9.62 -1.75
N GLU A 71 3.10 9.19 -1.78
CA GLU A 71 2.48 8.42 -0.70
C GLU A 71 1.36 7.53 -1.24
N ILE A 72 1.28 6.30 -0.72
CA ILE A 72 0.14 5.40 -0.93
C ILE A 72 -0.42 5.05 0.44
N GLU A 73 -1.53 5.68 0.81
CA GLU A 73 -2.27 5.32 2.03
C GLU A 73 -3.23 4.17 1.70
N VAL A 74 -3.08 3.03 2.39
CA VAL A 74 -4.01 1.90 2.27
C VAL A 74 -4.93 1.91 3.49
N ALA A 75 -6.21 2.20 3.25
CA ALA A 75 -7.24 2.16 4.27
C ALA A 75 -7.86 0.76 4.36
N LEU A 76 -8.02 0.25 5.59
CA LEU A 76 -8.81 -0.94 5.88
C LEU A 76 -10.02 -0.54 6.71
N ILE A 77 -11.21 -0.90 6.21
CA ILE A 77 -12.48 -0.60 6.88
C ILE A 77 -13.16 -1.92 7.23
N ARG A 78 -13.64 -2.02 8.46
CA ARG A 78 -14.54 -3.10 8.88
C ARG A 78 -15.84 -2.49 9.37
N ASP A 79 -16.93 -2.90 8.74
CA ASP A 79 -18.27 -2.63 9.22
C ASP A 79 -18.67 -3.70 10.25
N PHE A 80 -19.14 -3.23 11.41
CA PHE A 80 -19.66 -4.01 12.53
C PHE A 80 -21.19 -3.89 12.66
N SER A 81 -21.87 -3.29 11.67
CA SER A 81 -23.32 -3.26 11.60
C SER A 81 -23.91 -4.68 11.50
N PRO A 82 -25.10 -4.93 12.09
CA PRO A 82 -25.76 -6.22 11.98
C PRO A 82 -26.03 -6.64 10.53
N GLU A 83 -26.30 -5.67 9.64
CA GLU A 83 -26.51 -5.93 8.21
C GLU A 83 -25.24 -6.47 7.54
N ALA A 84 -24.07 -5.89 7.85
CA ALA A 84 -22.79 -6.36 7.33
C ALA A 84 -22.36 -7.72 7.91
N ASP A 85 -22.75 -8.05 9.14
CA ASP A 85 -22.45 -9.35 9.76
C ASP A 85 -23.34 -10.47 9.22
N ASN A 86 -24.63 -10.19 9.00
CA ASN A 86 -25.56 -11.14 8.38
C ASN A 86 -25.17 -11.48 6.93
N ALA A 87 -24.67 -10.51 6.16
CA ALA A 87 -24.14 -10.75 4.82
C ALA A 87 -22.91 -11.68 4.80
N ARG A 88 -22.21 -11.82 5.92
CA ARG A 88 -21.01 -12.67 6.06
C ARG A 88 -21.31 -14.10 6.53
N LYS A 89 -22.49 -14.36 7.08
CA LYS A 89 -22.94 -15.71 7.47
C LYS A 89 -23.99 -16.20 6.47
N PRO A 90 -23.61 -16.98 5.45
CA PRO A 90 -24.56 -17.42 4.42
C PRO A 90 -25.42 -18.58 4.96
N TYR A 91 -26.23 -18.34 5.99
CA TYR A 91 -27.03 -19.32 6.74
C TYR A 91 -26.21 -20.13 7.78
N GLY A 92 -26.77 -20.21 9.00
CA GLY A 92 -26.26 -21.05 10.10
C GLY A 92 -26.68 -22.50 9.98
#